data_AF-A0A0F8ZMI3-F1
#
_entry.id   AF-A0A0F8ZMI3-F1
#
_cell.length_a   1.000
_cell.length_b   1.000
_cell.length_c   1.000
_cell.angle_alpha   90.00
_cell.angle_beta   90.00
_cell.angle_gamma   90.00
#
_symmetry.space_group_name_H-M   'P 1'
#
loop_
_entity.id
_entity.type
_entity.pdbx_description
1 polymer ?
#
loop_
_entity_poly.entity_id
_entity_poly.type
_entity_poly.pdbx_seq_one_letter_code
_entity_poly.pdbx_strand_id
1 'polypeptide(L)'
;GSQVEEGPRGGHYYESEPPLPGFEGLPPRQRYEEQPPALPRTIADSVEHEQRQQAILEDAKEVAIERAIEGKPELQGLTSAHHDIRGAVKDALTRDISIRSEVPYSRVAAYISSWASSSSDSNVESLALQMAAARLFALPATDFVKEAWDAVSGNLTSGEFTPDQRLAEATSVLKAMYDNTQEYLKQQGIKSLVLYRGMRWFDGEGDNPTPDEFGYAIGDKLAGGFRRQEVEFHANPLSSWATDFNDARVFANFKPEGAETYEGEYNWEDDTFQEEARMALEDEWKSYAGAEGIPVGDADAREEWKDKELAEYNGSQDMWAYQEKELYPPNLLPALTRAISVVEVPREKVIATALTGLGCLNENEVVISGGEFNQTTYLADDYDGSNAFPLADSIEEMEIRFDEEKRFKAIYQEAVTAAE
;
A
#
# COMPACT_ATOMS: atom_id res chain seq x y z
N GLY A 1 7.06 -23.84 30.20
CA GLY A 1 7.05 -25.17 30.84
C GLY A 1 8.32 -25.38 31.65
N SER A 2 8.45 -26.52 32.32
CA SER A 2 9.71 -26.97 32.93
C SER A 2 10.75 -27.25 31.83
N GLN A 3 12.02 -26.93 32.09
CA GLN A 3 13.12 -27.29 31.20
C GLN A 3 13.28 -28.82 31.20
N VAL A 4 13.24 -29.43 30.01
CA VAL A 4 13.31 -30.89 29.86
C VAL A 4 14.68 -31.37 29.44
N GLU A 5 15.38 -30.59 28.62
CA GLU A 5 16.67 -31.01 28.07
C GLU A 5 17.54 -29.80 27.69
N GLU A 6 18.86 -29.97 27.80
CA GLU A 6 19.84 -29.03 27.28
C GLU A 6 20.44 -29.64 26.00
N GLY A 7 20.20 -28.98 24.87
CA GLY A 7 20.63 -29.46 23.56
C GLY A 7 22.16 -29.47 23.40
N PRO A 8 22.68 -30.16 22.38
CA PRO A 8 24.12 -30.32 22.14
C PRO A 8 24.86 -29.00 21.83
N ARG A 9 24.14 -27.88 21.73
CA ARG A 9 24.67 -26.53 21.56
C ARG A 9 24.31 -25.57 22.71
N GLY A 10 23.85 -26.08 23.85
CA GLY A 10 23.48 -25.27 25.02
C GLY A 10 22.10 -24.61 24.93
N GLY A 11 21.23 -25.02 24.00
CA GLY A 11 19.86 -24.54 23.92
C GLY A 11 18.95 -25.27 24.91
N HIS A 12 18.11 -24.55 25.66
CA HIS A 12 17.15 -25.16 26.58
C HIS A 12 15.85 -25.53 25.85
N TYR A 13 15.42 -26.80 25.97
CA TYR A 13 14.12 -27.27 25.50
C TYR A 13 13.12 -27.27 26.66
N TYR A 14 11.89 -26.84 26.40
CA TYR A 14 10.80 -26.79 27.38
C TYR A 14 9.68 -27.75 26.97
N GLU A 15 8.98 -28.36 27.94
CA GLU A 15 7.97 -29.42 27.71
C GLU A 15 6.81 -28.98 26.81
N SER A 16 6.58 -27.66 26.73
CA SER A 16 5.70 -27.01 25.77
C SER A 16 5.86 -25.49 25.95
N GLU A 17 5.74 -24.76 24.85
CA GLU A 17 5.40 -23.33 24.93
C GLU A 17 4.02 -23.22 25.60
N PRO A 18 3.81 -22.24 26.51
CA PRO A 18 2.50 -22.03 27.08
C PRO A 18 1.47 -21.90 25.95
N PRO A 19 0.37 -22.65 25.99
CA PRO A 19 -0.61 -22.60 24.93
C PRO A 19 -1.17 -21.17 24.85
N LEU A 20 -1.21 -20.62 23.64
CA LEU A 20 -1.93 -19.39 23.39
C LEU A 20 -3.42 -19.72 23.53
N PRO A 21 -4.20 -18.94 24.32
CA PRO A 21 -5.64 -19.09 24.39
C PRO A 21 -6.27 -19.13 22.99
N GLY A 22 -7.00 -20.20 22.66
CA GLY A 22 -7.58 -20.44 21.33
C GLY A 22 -6.71 -21.27 20.36
N PHE A 23 -5.49 -21.63 20.74
CA PHE A 23 -4.59 -22.52 19.98
C PHE A 23 -4.05 -23.66 20.86
N GLU A 24 -4.82 -24.09 21.87
CA GLU A 24 -4.42 -25.20 22.73
C GLU A 24 -4.25 -26.50 21.93
N GLY A 25 -3.01 -27.02 21.85
CA GLY A 25 -2.72 -28.37 21.34
C GLY A 25 -2.21 -28.49 19.91
N LEU A 26 -2.10 -27.40 19.14
CA LEU A 26 -1.55 -27.44 17.78
C LEU A 26 -0.07 -26.99 17.77
N PRO A 27 0.85 -27.75 17.14
CA PRO A 27 2.20 -27.29 16.80
C PRO A 27 2.13 -25.98 15.99
N PRO A 28 3.06 -25.02 16.18
CA PRO A 28 3.04 -23.72 15.50
C PRO A 28 2.78 -23.81 13.99
N ARG A 29 3.47 -24.72 13.29
CA ARG A 29 3.32 -24.91 11.84
C ARG A 29 1.92 -25.39 11.40
N GLN A 30 1.29 -26.28 12.17
CA GLN A 30 -0.07 -26.73 11.87
C GLN A 30 -1.09 -25.60 12.04
N ARG A 31 -0.83 -24.63 12.92
CA ARG A 31 -1.74 -23.48 13.12
C ARG A 31 -1.90 -22.65 11.85
N TYR A 32 -0.81 -22.45 11.10
CA TYR A 32 -0.86 -21.70 9.85
C TYR A 32 -1.55 -22.51 8.74
N GLU A 33 -1.20 -23.79 8.61
CA GLU A 33 -1.76 -24.68 7.59
C GLU A 33 -3.26 -24.99 7.79
N GLU A 34 -3.75 -24.94 9.05
CA GLU A 34 -5.16 -25.18 9.38
C GLU A 34 -6.04 -23.93 9.37
N GLN A 35 -5.46 -22.73 9.32
CA GLN A 35 -6.24 -21.51 9.19
C GLN A 35 -6.94 -21.48 7.83
N PRO A 36 -8.22 -21.04 7.76
CA PRO A 36 -8.86 -20.82 6.48
C PRO A 36 -7.99 -19.87 5.63
N PRO A 37 -7.78 -20.18 4.34
CA PRO A 37 -7.02 -19.29 3.48
C PRO A 37 -7.78 -17.98 3.31
N ALA A 38 -7.05 -16.89 3.10
CA ALA A 38 -7.66 -15.68 2.57
C ALA A 38 -8.04 -15.96 1.11
N LEU A 39 -9.21 -15.49 0.69
CA LEU A 39 -9.77 -15.83 -0.61
C LEU A 39 -9.71 -14.62 -1.54
N PRO A 40 -9.28 -14.80 -2.80
CA PRO A 40 -9.36 -13.75 -3.79
C PRO A 40 -10.84 -13.35 -3.98
N ARG A 41 -11.07 -12.06 -4.19
CA ARG A 41 -12.39 -11.47 -4.44
C ARG A 41 -12.26 -10.42 -5.53
N THR A 42 -13.25 -10.27 -6.39
CA THR A 42 -13.29 -9.13 -7.29
C THR A 42 -13.78 -7.88 -6.56
N ILE A 43 -13.59 -6.69 -7.15
CA ILE A 43 -14.18 -5.45 -6.64
C ILE A 43 -15.71 -5.54 -6.76
N ALA A 44 -16.22 -6.05 -7.89
CA ALA A 44 -17.66 -6.24 -8.09
C ALA A 44 -18.31 -7.12 -7.00
N ASP A 45 -17.68 -8.24 -6.62
CA ASP A 45 -18.22 -9.15 -5.58
C ASP A 45 -18.12 -8.56 -4.16
N SER A 46 -17.30 -7.53 -4.00
CA SER A 46 -16.93 -6.95 -2.70
C SER A 46 -17.85 -5.82 -2.24
N VAL A 47 -18.58 -5.17 -3.15
CA VAL A 47 -19.37 -3.95 -2.85
C VAL A 47 -20.36 -4.13 -1.69
N GLU A 48 -21.15 -5.20 -1.70
CA GLU A 48 -22.13 -5.45 -0.62
C GLU A 48 -21.45 -5.73 0.73
N HIS A 49 -20.31 -6.44 0.70
CA HIS A 49 -19.54 -6.76 1.90
C HIS A 49 -18.89 -5.50 2.48
N GLU A 50 -18.32 -4.64 1.64
CA GLU A 50 -17.73 -3.36 2.01
C GLU A 50 -18.76 -2.47 2.69
N GLN A 51 -19.93 -2.25 2.07
CA GLN A 51 -20.99 -1.41 2.66
C GLN A 51 -21.41 -1.91 4.05
N ARG A 52 -21.58 -3.23 4.20
CA ARG A 52 -21.94 -3.83 5.48
C ARG A 52 -20.83 -3.69 6.52
N GLN A 53 -19.58 -3.90 6.13
CA GLN A 53 -18.42 -3.78 7.02
C GLN A 53 -18.21 -2.33 7.45
N GLN A 54 -18.32 -1.38 6.53
CA GLN A 54 -18.24 0.05 6.82
C GLN A 54 -19.31 0.48 7.83
N ALA A 55 -20.56 0.05 7.66
CA ALA A 55 -21.61 0.35 8.63
C ALA A 55 -21.26 -0.14 10.06
N ILE A 56 -20.73 -1.37 10.19
CA ILE A 56 -20.34 -1.92 11.49
C ILE A 56 -19.13 -1.15 12.08
N LEU A 57 -18.17 -0.79 11.24
CA LEU A 57 -16.96 -0.09 11.69
C LEU A 57 -17.24 1.36 12.05
N GLU A 58 -18.12 2.07 11.33
CA GLU A 58 -18.56 3.42 11.67
C GLU A 58 -19.32 3.45 13.01
N ASP A 59 -20.28 2.55 13.22
CA ASP A 59 -20.98 2.43 14.51
C ASP A 59 -19.97 2.23 15.67
N ALA A 60 -18.95 1.42 15.45
CA ALA A 60 -17.93 1.18 16.47
C ALA A 60 -16.95 2.35 16.65
N LYS A 61 -16.66 3.11 15.59
CA LYS A 61 -15.91 4.37 15.69
C LYS A 61 -16.66 5.36 16.56
N GLU A 62 -17.97 5.51 16.37
CA GLU A 62 -18.80 6.39 17.19
C GLU A 62 -18.73 5.98 18.68
N VAL A 63 -18.92 4.69 18.99
CA VAL A 63 -18.81 4.18 20.37
C VAL A 63 -17.40 4.41 20.96
N ALA A 64 -16.35 4.21 20.18
CA ALA A 64 -14.98 4.44 20.61
C ALA A 64 -14.72 5.93 20.89
N ILE A 65 -15.25 6.82 20.05
CA ILE A 65 -15.17 8.27 20.22
C ILE A 65 -15.92 8.70 21.48
N GLU A 66 -17.16 8.25 21.68
CA GLU A 66 -17.96 8.54 22.87
C GLU A 66 -17.24 8.18 24.17
N ARG A 67 -16.62 6.98 24.21
CA ARG A 67 -15.82 6.54 25.35
C ARG A 67 -14.55 7.39 25.53
N ALA A 68 -13.89 7.75 24.43
CA ALA A 68 -12.63 8.49 24.48
C ALA A 68 -12.80 9.96 24.91
N ILE A 69 -13.98 10.55 24.65
CA ILE A 69 -14.34 11.91 25.06
C ILE A 69 -15.05 11.96 26.42
N GLU A 70 -15.34 10.81 27.04
CA GLU A 70 -15.94 10.77 28.37
C GLU A 70 -15.05 11.52 29.38
N GLY A 71 -15.58 12.57 29.98
CA GLY A 71 -14.84 13.44 30.89
C GLY A 71 -13.98 14.53 30.23
N LYS A 72 -14.05 14.71 28.90
CA LYS A 72 -13.31 15.72 28.12
C LYS A 72 -14.26 16.69 27.40
N PRO A 73 -14.87 17.66 28.10
CA PRO A 73 -15.85 18.59 27.51
C PRO A 73 -15.28 19.42 26.36
N GLU A 74 -13.97 19.67 26.35
CA GLU A 74 -13.26 20.37 25.27
C GLU A 74 -13.28 19.63 23.92
N LEU A 75 -13.54 18.31 23.93
CA LEU A 75 -13.62 17.50 22.71
C LEU A 75 -15.06 17.34 22.18
N GLN A 76 -16.06 17.85 22.91
CA GLN A 76 -17.46 17.71 22.50
C GLN A 76 -17.75 18.47 21.21
N GLY A 77 -18.40 17.80 20.26
CA GLY A 77 -18.77 18.39 18.96
C GLY A 77 -17.68 18.32 17.89
N LEU A 78 -16.50 17.78 18.21
CA LEU A 78 -15.46 17.49 17.20
C LEU A 78 -15.78 16.18 16.47
N THR A 79 -15.40 16.10 15.20
CA THR A 79 -15.58 14.90 14.36
C THR A 79 -14.41 13.92 14.51
N SER A 80 -14.61 12.67 14.08
CA SER A 80 -13.56 11.63 14.02
C SER A 80 -12.30 12.06 13.25
N ALA A 81 -12.43 12.96 12.28
CA ALA A 81 -11.30 13.54 11.52
C ALA A 81 -10.39 14.47 12.37
N HIS A 82 -10.88 15.00 13.49
CA HIS A 82 -10.10 15.95 14.30
C HIS A 82 -8.94 15.22 15.00
N HIS A 83 -7.73 15.78 14.92
CA HIS A 83 -6.52 15.16 15.48
C HIS A 83 -6.63 14.88 16.99
N ASP A 84 -7.26 15.78 17.77
CA ASP A 84 -7.47 15.55 19.22
C ASP A 84 -8.41 14.38 19.52
N ILE A 85 -9.45 14.15 18.70
CA ILE A 85 -10.33 13.00 18.85
C ILE A 85 -9.56 11.71 18.56
N ARG A 86 -8.78 11.70 17.46
CA ARG A 86 -7.91 10.55 17.12
C ARG A 86 -6.91 10.26 18.24
N GLY A 87 -6.28 11.29 18.79
CA GLY A 87 -5.37 11.17 19.93
C GLY A 87 -6.06 10.62 21.18
N ALA A 88 -7.26 11.09 21.50
CA ALA A 88 -8.04 10.60 22.63
C ALA A 88 -8.43 9.11 22.49
N VAL A 89 -8.88 8.70 21.30
CA VAL A 89 -9.22 7.30 21.00
C VAL A 89 -7.98 6.41 21.14
N LYS A 90 -6.83 6.85 20.59
CA LYS A 90 -5.58 6.10 20.71
C LYS A 90 -5.02 6.05 22.13
N ASP A 91 -5.14 7.11 22.94
CA ASP A 91 -4.75 7.09 24.36
C ASP A 91 -5.60 6.07 25.14
N ALA A 92 -6.93 6.08 24.95
CA ALA A 92 -7.83 5.13 25.60
C ALA A 92 -7.49 3.67 25.24
N LEU A 93 -7.27 3.40 23.94
CA LEU A 93 -6.83 2.10 23.45
C LEU A 93 -5.48 1.68 24.04
N THR A 94 -4.51 2.59 24.07
CA THR A 94 -3.16 2.32 24.61
C THR A 94 -3.23 1.94 26.09
N ARG A 95 -4.11 2.59 26.88
CA ARG A 95 -4.36 2.23 28.29
C ARG A 95 -4.95 0.83 28.42
N ASP A 96 -5.94 0.49 27.61
CA ASP A 96 -6.57 -0.84 27.62
C ASP A 96 -5.54 -1.94 27.28
N ILE A 97 -4.77 -1.76 26.20
CA ILE A 97 -3.72 -2.72 25.81
C ILE A 97 -2.62 -2.80 26.88
N SER A 98 -2.24 -1.70 27.52
CA SER A 98 -1.28 -1.71 28.64
C SER A 98 -1.76 -2.56 29.81
N ILE A 99 -3.04 -2.45 30.17
CA ILE A 99 -3.64 -3.29 31.24
C ILE A 99 -3.66 -4.76 30.82
N ARG A 100 -4.10 -5.06 29.59
CA ARG A 100 -4.24 -6.45 29.08
C ARG A 100 -2.90 -7.16 28.88
N SER A 101 -1.88 -6.43 28.45
CA SER A 101 -0.54 -6.98 28.17
C SER A 101 0.39 -6.99 29.38
N GLU A 102 0.02 -6.31 30.47
CA GLU A 102 0.88 -6.03 31.62
C GLU A 102 2.18 -5.27 31.25
N VAL A 103 2.20 -4.63 30.08
CA VAL A 103 3.31 -3.81 29.61
C VAL A 103 3.03 -2.34 29.96
N PRO A 104 4.01 -1.57 30.51
CA PRO A 104 3.79 -0.18 30.87
C PRO A 104 3.27 0.67 29.72
N TYR A 105 2.34 1.59 30.02
CA TYR A 105 1.69 2.47 29.04
C TYR A 105 2.67 3.12 28.06
N SER A 106 3.79 3.66 28.55
CA SER A 106 4.79 4.34 27.72
C SER A 106 5.43 3.41 26.68
N ARG A 107 5.57 2.11 26.99
CA ARG A 107 6.08 1.10 26.06
C ARG A 107 5.02 0.72 25.03
N VAL A 108 3.77 0.52 25.45
CA VAL A 108 2.67 0.26 24.50
C VAL A 108 2.49 1.44 23.54
N ALA A 109 2.54 2.67 24.05
CA ALA A 109 2.49 3.88 23.24
C ALA A 109 3.63 3.92 22.21
N ALA A 110 4.85 3.55 22.61
CA ALA A 110 5.99 3.47 21.70
C ALA A 110 5.72 2.49 20.55
N TYR A 111 5.26 1.27 20.83
CA TYR A 111 4.90 0.27 19.80
C TYR A 111 3.80 0.74 18.84
N ILE A 112 2.73 1.35 19.36
CA ILE A 112 1.64 1.85 18.52
C ILE A 112 2.11 3.02 17.65
N SER A 113 2.86 3.96 18.24
CA SER A 113 3.36 5.13 17.52
C SER A 113 4.42 4.78 16.47
N SER A 114 5.29 3.80 16.76
CA SER A 114 6.32 3.38 15.82
C SER A 114 5.71 2.74 14.58
N TRP A 115 4.67 1.91 14.77
CA TRP A 115 3.91 1.32 13.67
C TRP A 115 3.35 2.39 12.73
N ALA A 116 2.62 3.37 13.30
CA ALA A 116 2.02 4.45 12.52
C ALA A 116 3.06 5.30 11.77
N SER A 117 4.28 5.43 12.31
CA SER A 117 5.33 6.26 11.71
C SER A 117 6.16 5.55 10.65
N SER A 118 6.35 4.22 10.75
CA SER A 118 7.35 3.52 9.94
C SER A 118 6.91 2.19 9.37
N SER A 119 5.86 1.54 9.92
CA SER A 119 5.29 0.22 9.58
C SER A 119 6.25 -0.99 9.47
N SER A 120 7.48 -0.83 9.01
CA SER A 120 8.45 -1.89 8.75
C SER A 120 9.91 -1.44 8.62
N ASP A 121 10.24 -0.17 8.83
CA ASP A 121 11.61 0.33 8.62
C ASP A 121 12.57 -0.01 9.78
N SER A 122 13.68 0.73 9.90
CA SER A 122 14.75 0.56 10.90
C SER A 122 14.34 0.87 12.36
N ASN A 123 13.05 1.01 12.65
CA ASN A 123 12.56 1.24 14.01
C ASN A 123 12.50 -0.07 14.80
N VAL A 124 13.20 -0.11 15.94
CA VAL A 124 13.31 -1.30 16.79
C VAL A 124 11.95 -1.81 17.26
N GLU A 125 11.05 -0.92 17.70
CA GLU A 125 9.72 -1.29 18.16
C GLU A 125 8.87 -1.91 17.04
N SER A 126 8.88 -1.32 15.84
CA SER A 126 8.14 -1.85 14.68
C SER A 126 8.68 -3.21 14.23
N LEU A 127 10.01 -3.38 14.16
CA LEU A 127 10.63 -4.67 13.82
C LEU A 127 10.35 -5.73 14.88
N ALA A 128 10.38 -5.37 16.17
CA ALA A 128 10.03 -6.28 17.26
C ALA A 128 8.58 -6.77 17.15
N LEU A 129 7.63 -5.92 16.73
CA LEU A 129 6.23 -6.33 16.49
C LEU A 129 6.13 -7.32 15.33
N GLN A 130 6.87 -7.11 14.23
CA GLN A 130 6.85 -8.06 13.12
C GLN A 130 7.46 -9.41 13.48
N MET A 131 8.58 -9.42 14.21
CA MET A 131 9.18 -10.65 14.72
C MET A 131 8.28 -11.35 15.74
N ALA A 132 7.57 -10.59 16.58
CA ALA A 132 6.56 -11.13 17.49
C ALA A 132 5.40 -11.74 16.71
N ALA A 133 4.92 -11.11 15.64
CA ALA A 133 3.87 -11.65 14.78
C ALA A 133 4.31 -12.95 14.09
N ALA A 134 5.52 -12.96 13.51
CA ALA A 134 6.10 -14.15 12.91
C ALA A 134 6.13 -15.32 13.90
N ARG A 135 6.54 -15.08 15.15
CA ARG A 135 6.56 -16.08 16.20
C ARG A 135 5.15 -16.52 16.62
N LEU A 136 4.26 -15.55 16.91
CA LEU A 136 2.94 -15.79 17.48
C LEU A 136 2.03 -16.59 16.52
N PHE A 137 2.14 -16.28 15.23
CA PHE A 137 1.32 -16.87 14.16
C PHE A 137 2.07 -17.92 13.33
N ALA A 138 3.30 -18.26 13.74
CA ALA A 138 4.16 -19.24 13.05
C ALA A 138 4.37 -18.91 11.56
N LEU A 139 4.52 -17.62 11.25
CA LEU A 139 4.75 -17.15 9.89
C LEU A 139 6.26 -17.11 9.61
N PRO A 140 6.68 -17.39 8.37
CA PRO A 140 8.02 -17.03 7.96
C PRO A 140 8.16 -15.50 7.98
N ALA A 141 9.12 -14.98 8.73
CA ALA A 141 9.58 -13.61 8.51
C ALA A 141 10.28 -13.55 7.15
N THR A 142 10.06 -12.48 6.38
CA THR A 142 10.80 -12.25 5.14
C THR A 142 12.26 -11.94 5.46
N ASP A 143 13.14 -12.14 4.48
CA ASP A 143 14.57 -11.94 4.70
C ASP A 143 14.89 -10.48 5.02
N PHE A 144 14.18 -9.53 4.40
CA PHE A 144 14.24 -8.12 4.75
C PHE A 144 13.99 -7.86 6.24
N VAL A 145 12.93 -8.43 6.82
CA VAL A 145 12.57 -8.22 8.23
C VAL A 145 13.60 -8.85 9.16
N LYS A 146 14.12 -10.04 8.81
CA LYS A 146 15.18 -10.70 9.60
C LYS A 146 16.46 -9.88 9.59
N GLU A 147 16.92 -9.45 8.42
CA GLU A 147 18.15 -8.67 8.27
C GLU A 147 18.04 -7.32 8.98
N ALA A 148 16.90 -6.64 8.84
CA ALA A 148 16.63 -5.38 9.54
C ALA A 148 16.63 -5.58 11.06
N TRP A 149 15.98 -6.64 11.56
CA TRP A 149 15.98 -6.98 12.99
C TRP A 149 17.37 -7.30 13.53
N ASP A 150 18.15 -8.11 12.81
CA ASP A 150 19.52 -8.48 13.20
C ASP A 150 20.44 -7.24 13.25
N ALA A 151 20.30 -6.34 12.28
CA ALA A 151 21.05 -5.10 12.23
C ALA A 151 20.77 -4.17 13.43
N VAL A 152 19.51 -4.03 13.83
CA VAL A 152 19.15 -3.17 14.97
C VAL A 152 19.36 -3.84 16.33
N SER A 153 19.14 -5.15 16.42
CA SER A 153 19.22 -5.91 17.66
C SER A 153 20.66 -6.07 18.17
N GLY A 154 21.64 -6.12 17.26
CA GLY A 154 23.06 -6.12 17.64
C GLY A 154 23.46 -4.90 18.49
N ASN A 155 22.86 -3.74 18.21
CA ASN A 155 23.13 -2.49 18.94
C ASN A 155 22.45 -2.42 20.31
N LEU A 156 21.35 -3.17 20.52
CA LEU A 156 20.61 -3.20 21.79
C LEU A 156 21.38 -3.89 22.92
N THR A 157 22.38 -4.71 22.60
CA THR A 157 23.20 -5.42 23.61
C THR A 157 23.98 -4.51 24.56
N SER A 158 24.09 -3.22 24.23
CA SER A 158 24.74 -2.19 25.04
C SER A 158 23.78 -1.33 25.89
N GLY A 159 22.46 -1.51 25.72
CA GLY A 159 21.41 -0.70 26.33
C GLY A 159 20.77 -1.30 27.59
N GLU A 160 19.73 -0.63 28.08
CA GLU A 160 18.93 -1.03 29.26
C GLU A 160 18.11 -2.32 29.02
N PHE A 161 17.89 -2.70 27.75
CA PHE A 161 17.05 -3.83 27.37
C PHE A 161 17.72 -4.71 26.31
N THR A 162 17.60 -6.03 26.47
CA THR A 162 18.07 -7.00 25.47
C THR A 162 17.05 -7.17 24.33
N PRO A 163 17.47 -7.65 23.15
CA PRO A 163 16.56 -8.03 22.06
C PRO A 163 15.45 -8.99 22.51
N ASP A 164 15.77 -9.97 23.36
CA ASP A 164 14.81 -10.94 23.88
C ASP A 164 13.74 -10.29 24.76
N GLN A 165 14.13 -9.32 25.59
CA GLN A 165 13.18 -8.55 26.40
C GLN A 165 12.24 -7.73 25.52
N ARG A 166 12.76 -7.09 24.46
CA ARG A 166 11.95 -6.33 23.50
C ARG A 166 11.00 -7.22 22.72
N LEU A 167 11.44 -8.40 22.32
CA LEU A 167 10.60 -9.36 21.62
C LEU A 167 9.50 -9.92 22.54
N ALA A 168 9.82 -10.18 23.81
CA ALA A 168 8.83 -10.61 24.80
C ALA A 168 7.77 -9.53 25.07
N GLU A 169 8.18 -8.26 25.26
CA GLU A 169 7.27 -7.13 25.38
C GLU A 169 6.35 -7.01 24.16
N ALA A 170 6.93 -6.99 22.95
CA ALA A 170 6.18 -6.92 21.69
C ALA A 170 5.19 -8.07 21.54
N THR A 171 5.58 -9.28 21.94
CA THR A 171 4.70 -10.46 21.90
C THR A 171 3.50 -10.29 22.83
N SER A 172 3.71 -9.84 24.06
CA SER A 172 2.61 -9.58 25.01
C SER A 172 1.66 -8.48 24.51
N VAL A 173 2.21 -7.39 23.96
CA VAL A 173 1.43 -6.28 23.39
C VAL A 173 0.61 -6.77 22.19
N LEU A 174 1.24 -7.46 21.24
CA LEU A 174 0.58 -7.94 20.03
C LEU A 174 -0.51 -8.97 20.35
N LYS A 175 -0.25 -9.87 21.31
CA LYS A 175 -1.26 -10.81 21.79
C LYS A 175 -2.47 -10.09 22.39
N ALA A 176 -2.26 -9.07 23.22
CA ALA A 176 -3.35 -8.30 23.79
C ALA A 176 -4.18 -7.56 22.72
N MET A 177 -3.53 -7.02 21.67
CA MET A 177 -4.20 -6.42 20.52
C MET A 177 -5.03 -7.44 19.74
N TYR A 178 -4.46 -8.61 19.47
CA TYR A 178 -5.15 -9.71 18.78
C TYR A 178 -6.37 -10.15 19.59
N ASP A 179 -6.22 -10.47 20.88
CA ASP A 179 -7.32 -10.92 21.73
C ASP A 179 -8.46 -9.89 21.77
N ASN A 180 -8.12 -8.60 21.93
CA ASN A 180 -9.09 -7.50 21.92
C ASN A 180 -9.83 -7.41 20.56
N THR A 181 -9.11 -7.57 19.46
CA THR A 181 -9.66 -7.56 18.10
C THR A 181 -10.59 -8.75 17.86
N GLN A 182 -10.19 -9.95 18.28
CA GLN A 182 -11.00 -11.15 18.13
C GLN A 182 -12.28 -11.08 18.97
N GLU A 183 -12.18 -10.57 20.20
CA GLU A 183 -13.34 -10.31 21.07
C GLU A 183 -14.33 -9.37 20.37
N TYR A 184 -13.84 -8.23 19.87
CA TYR A 184 -14.64 -7.23 19.17
C TYR A 184 -15.31 -7.81 17.91
N LEU A 185 -14.54 -8.39 16.99
CA LEU A 185 -15.08 -8.92 15.72
C LEU A 185 -16.09 -10.04 15.98
N LYS A 186 -15.88 -10.88 17.00
CA LYS A 186 -16.83 -11.92 17.42
C LYS A 186 -18.12 -11.32 17.98
N GLN A 187 -18.05 -10.28 18.80
CA GLN A 187 -19.23 -9.59 19.33
C GLN A 187 -20.07 -8.97 18.21
N GLN A 188 -19.43 -8.47 17.15
CA GLN A 188 -20.10 -7.93 15.96
C GLN A 188 -20.59 -9.00 14.98
N GLY A 189 -20.34 -10.28 15.26
CA GLY A 189 -20.71 -11.37 14.36
C GLY A 189 -19.92 -11.39 13.04
N ILE A 190 -18.77 -10.72 12.98
CA ILE A 190 -17.88 -10.69 11.82
C ILE A 190 -17.10 -12.01 11.76
N LYS A 191 -17.13 -12.66 10.60
CA LYS A 191 -16.40 -13.91 10.32
C LYS A 191 -15.23 -13.71 9.36
N SER A 192 -15.34 -12.73 8.47
CA SER A 192 -14.34 -12.33 7.51
C SER A 192 -14.50 -10.85 7.21
N LEU A 193 -13.41 -10.24 6.73
CA LEU A 193 -13.37 -8.87 6.23
C LEU A 193 -12.95 -8.87 4.76
N VAL A 194 -13.53 -8.00 3.95
CA VAL A 194 -13.03 -7.71 2.62
C VAL A 194 -12.08 -6.54 2.77
N LEU A 195 -10.85 -6.73 2.33
CA LEU A 195 -9.77 -5.79 2.54
C LEU A 195 -9.15 -5.40 1.20
N TYR A 196 -8.77 -4.14 1.10
CA TYR A 196 -8.13 -3.53 -0.05
C TYR A 196 -6.74 -3.04 0.30
N ARG A 197 -5.81 -3.13 -0.65
CA ARG A 197 -4.46 -2.57 -0.51
C ARG A 197 -4.04 -1.87 -1.77
N GLY A 198 -3.79 -0.57 -1.66
CA GLY A 198 -3.18 0.22 -2.72
C GLY A 198 -1.67 0.14 -2.66
N MET A 199 -1.05 -0.07 -3.81
CA MET A 199 0.40 -0.15 -3.96
C MET A 199 0.83 0.55 -5.25
N ARG A 200 2.10 0.94 -5.29
CA ARG A 200 2.73 1.45 -6.51
C ARG A 200 4.22 1.16 -6.51
N TRP A 201 4.78 1.09 -7.70
CA TRP A 201 6.19 0.84 -7.95
C TRP A 201 6.66 1.65 -9.15
N PHE A 202 7.94 2.00 -9.14
CA PHE A 202 8.59 2.66 -10.27
C PHE A 202 9.19 1.58 -11.16
N ASP A 203 8.81 1.57 -12.43
CA ASP A 203 9.29 0.57 -13.38
C ASP A 203 10.73 0.90 -13.77
N GLY A 204 11.63 -0.06 -13.54
CA GLY A 204 13.02 0.01 -14.00
C GLY A 204 13.92 0.99 -13.25
N GLU A 205 13.43 1.70 -12.22
CA GLU A 205 14.21 2.70 -11.47
C GLU A 205 14.08 2.56 -9.95
N GLY A 206 15.20 2.78 -9.25
CA GLY A 206 15.26 2.93 -7.78
C GLY A 206 15.23 1.63 -6.95
N ASP A 207 15.03 1.80 -5.64
CA ASP A 207 15.05 0.72 -4.64
C ASP A 207 13.69 -0.01 -4.52
N ASN A 208 12.69 0.34 -5.33
CA ASN A 208 11.33 -0.23 -5.25
C ASN A 208 10.79 -0.61 -6.66
N PRO A 209 11.46 -1.54 -7.37
CA PRO A 209 10.97 -2.02 -8.66
C PRO A 209 9.67 -2.79 -8.50
N THR A 210 8.86 -2.81 -9.56
CA THR A 210 7.66 -3.65 -9.64
C THR A 210 8.03 -5.12 -9.44
N PRO A 211 7.44 -5.82 -8.46
CA PRO A 211 7.75 -7.23 -8.23
C PRO A 211 7.30 -8.08 -9.42
N ASP A 212 8.05 -9.14 -9.72
CA ASP A 212 7.81 -10.01 -10.88
C ASP A 212 6.38 -10.59 -10.90
N GLU A 213 5.79 -10.84 -9.72
CA GLU A 213 4.43 -11.34 -9.55
C GLU A 213 3.36 -10.36 -10.04
N PHE A 214 3.68 -9.06 -10.09
CA PHE A 214 2.83 -8.00 -10.61
C PHE A 214 3.14 -7.65 -12.08
N GLY A 215 3.99 -8.43 -12.74
CA GLY A 215 4.41 -8.18 -14.13
C GLY A 215 3.24 -8.13 -15.13
N TYR A 216 3.16 -7.04 -15.90
CA TYR A 216 2.07 -6.72 -16.84
C TYR A 216 1.78 -7.75 -17.94
N ALA A 217 2.68 -8.70 -18.21
CA ALA A 217 2.45 -9.69 -19.26
C ALA A 217 1.33 -10.69 -18.90
N ILE A 218 0.96 -10.76 -17.62
CA ILE A 218 0.09 -11.79 -17.05
C ILE A 218 -1.26 -11.14 -16.67
N GLY A 219 -2.37 -11.85 -16.89
CA GLY A 219 -3.71 -11.39 -16.49
C GLY A 219 -4.70 -11.05 -17.61
N ASP A 220 -5.96 -10.95 -17.20
CA ASP A 220 -7.11 -10.57 -18.02
C ASP A 220 -7.04 -9.07 -18.33
N LYS A 221 -7.09 -8.69 -19.62
CA LYS A 221 -7.13 -7.28 -20.04
C LYS A 221 -8.53 -6.72 -19.85
N LEU A 222 -8.65 -5.73 -18.98
CA LEU A 222 -9.84 -4.90 -18.82
C LEU A 222 -9.78 -3.70 -19.79
N ALA A 223 -10.81 -2.84 -19.76
CA ALA A 223 -10.82 -1.62 -20.56
C ALA A 223 -9.76 -0.62 -20.06
N GLY A 224 -9.37 0.34 -20.91
CA GLY A 224 -8.56 1.49 -20.50
C GLY A 224 -7.13 1.17 -20.03
N GLY A 225 -6.54 0.05 -20.45
CA GLY A 225 -5.18 -0.33 -20.05
C GLY A 225 -5.10 -1.06 -18.69
N PHE A 226 -6.24 -1.24 -18.02
CA PHE A 226 -6.29 -1.98 -16.76
C PHE A 226 -6.17 -3.49 -16.98
N ARG A 227 -5.62 -4.18 -15.99
CA ARG A 227 -5.56 -5.65 -15.97
C ARG A 227 -6.05 -6.19 -14.65
N ARG A 228 -6.60 -7.40 -14.69
CA ARG A 228 -6.99 -8.18 -13.51
C ARG A 228 -6.22 -9.49 -13.50
N GLN A 229 -5.64 -9.84 -12.36
CA GLN A 229 -5.01 -11.14 -12.17
C GLN A 229 -5.15 -11.64 -10.74
N GLU A 230 -5.10 -12.96 -10.58
CA GLU A 230 -4.90 -13.57 -9.27
C GLU A 230 -3.39 -13.64 -9.00
N VAL A 231 -2.97 -13.15 -7.84
CA VAL A 231 -1.57 -13.09 -7.44
C VAL A 231 -1.41 -13.88 -6.14
N GLU A 232 -0.48 -14.82 -6.14
CA GLU A 232 0.03 -15.40 -4.90
C GLU A 232 0.97 -14.37 -4.26
N PHE A 233 0.57 -13.84 -3.11
CA PHE A 233 1.27 -12.75 -2.45
C PHE A 233 1.84 -13.22 -1.12
N HIS A 234 3.14 -13.01 -0.92
CA HIS A 234 3.80 -13.25 0.36
C HIS A 234 3.95 -11.94 1.11
N ALA A 235 2.99 -11.64 1.98
CA ALA A 235 3.02 -10.44 2.80
C ALA A 235 3.99 -10.57 3.99
N ASN A 236 4.68 -9.48 4.33
CA ASN A 236 5.41 -9.37 5.60
C ASN A 236 4.48 -9.67 6.80
N PRO A 237 5.03 -10.18 7.92
CA PRO A 237 4.30 -10.24 9.17
C PRO A 237 3.76 -8.86 9.54
N LEU A 238 2.49 -8.76 9.90
CA LEU A 238 1.76 -7.49 10.04
C LEU A 238 1.69 -6.74 8.71
N SER A 239 0.64 -6.99 7.96
CA SER A 239 0.38 -6.27 6.72
C SER A 239 -0.78 -5.32 6.91
N SER A 240 -0.60 -4.05 6.54
CA SER A 240 -1.66 -3.04 6.55
C SER A 240 -2.54 -3.14 5.31
N TRP A 241 -3.85 -3.01 5.53
CA TRP A 241 -4.90 -3.02 4.53
C TRP A 241 -5.98 -2.00 4.93
N ALA A 242 -6.82 -1.59 4.00
CA ALA A 242 -8.00 -0.76 4.25
C ALA A 242 -9.28 -1.58 4.10
N THR A 243 -10.33 -1.22 4.83
CA THR A 243 -11.68 -1.76 4.59
C THR A 243 -12.49 -0.94 3.59
N ASP A 244 -11.92 0.18 3.11
CA ASP A 244 -12.53 1.07 2.12
C ASP A 244 -11.68 1.07 0.84
N PHE A 245 -12.34 0.93 -0.31
CA PHE A 245 -11.65 0.94 -1.60
C PHE A 245 -10.98 2.30 -1.88
N ASN A 246 -11.60 3.43 -1.51
CA ASN A 246 -11.05 4.75 -1.77
C ASN A 246 -9.79 5.02 -0.97
N ASP A 247 -9.69 4.50 0.25
CA ASP A 247 -8.45 4.61 1.04
C ASP A 247 -7.31 3.87 0.32
N ALA A 248 -7.54 2.63 -0.13
CA ALA A 248 -6.57 1.91 -0.95
C ALA A 248 -6.26 2.65 -2.27
N ARG A 249 -7.26 3.23 -2.93
CA ARG A 249 -7.07 4.04 -4.14
C ARG A 249 -6.19 5.26 -3.89
N VAL A 250 -6.34 5.92 -2.74
CA VAL A 250 -5.46 7.04 -2.34
C VAL A 250 -4.02 6.55 -2.23
N PHE A 251 -3.76 5.40 -1.62
CA PHE A 251 -2.39 4.84 -1.56
C PHE A 251 -1.82 4.49 -2.94
N ALA A 252 -2.61 3.85 -3.80
CA ALA A 252 -2.19 3.52 -5.17
C ALA A 252 -1.87 4.78 -5.98
N ASN A 253 -2.66 5.84 -5.81
CA ASN A 253 -2.52 7.12 -6.53
C ASN A 253 -1.67 8.16 -5.82
N PHE A 254 -1.17 7.88 -4.62
CA PHE A 254 -0.44 8.87 -3.84
C PHE A 254 0.81 9.30 -4.63
N LYS A 255 1.04 10.60 -4.71
CA LYS A 255 2.25 11.16 -5.32
C LYS A 255 3.20 11.47 -4.16
N PRO A 256 4.41 10.87 -4.10
CA PRO A 256 5.37 11.23 -3.06
C PRO A 256 5.53 12.75 -2.99
N GLU A 257 5.69 13.30 -1.79
CA GLU A 257 6.03 14.71 -1.65
C GLU A 257 7.38 14.96 -2.37
N GLY A 258 7.40 15.91 -3.31
CA GLY A 258 8.54 16.12 -4.20
C GLY A 258 8.58 15.23 -5.46
N ALA A 259 7.55 14.43 -5.75
CA ALA A 259 7.45 13.75 -7.04
C ALA A 259 7.30 14.73 -8.22
N GLU A 260 6.78 15.94 -7.99
CA GLU A 260 6.82 17.01 -8.99
C GLU A 260 8.25 17.57 -9.21
N THR A 261 9.10 17.42 -8.20
CA THR A 261 10.53 17.80 -8.26
C THR A 261 11.42 16.60 -8.57
N TYR A 262 10.87 15.49 -9.08
CA TYR A 262 11.70 14.43 -9.64
C TYR A 262 12.55 15.09 -10.74
N GLU A 263 13.87 15.18 -10.54
CA GLU A 263 14.84 15.60 -11.55
C GLU A 263 14.97 14.50 -12.61
N GLY A 264 13.84 14.04 -13.13
CA GLY A 264 13.75 13.04 -14.18
C GLY A 264 14.30 13.60 -15.48
N GLU A 265 14.52 12.71 -16.44
CA GLU A 265 14.85 13.13 -17.80
C GLU A 265 13.71 14.00 -18.34
N TYR A 266 14.06 15.08 -19.03
CA TYR A 266 13.05 15.90 -19.72
C TYR A 266 12.43 15.09 -20.86
N ASN A 267 11.10 15.11 -20.96
CA ASN A 267 10.40 14.54 -22.10
C ASN A 267 10.48 15.51 -23.29
N TRP A 268 11.62 15.50 -23.97
CA TRP A 268 11.84 16.31 -25.17
C TRP A 268 10.88 15.96 -26.31
N GLU A 269 10.31 14.75 -26.32
CA GLU A 269 9.35 14.30 -27.34
C GLU A 269 7.90 14.69 -27.05
N ASP A 270 7.62 15.45 -25.98
CA ASP A 270 6.27 15.90 -25.66
C ASP A 270 5.67 16.78 -26.78
N ASP A 271 4.52 16.38 -27.31
CA ASP A 271 3.84 17.05 -28.43
C ASP A 271 3.53 18.52 -28.12
N THR A 272 3.18 18.85 -26.87
CA THR A 272 2.84 20.21 -26.46
C THR A 272 4.10 21.07 -26.45
N PHE A 273 5.17 20.59 -25.82
CA PHE A 273 6.46 21.26 -25.83
C PHE A 273 7.02 21.43 -27.26
N GLN A 274 6.95 20.40 -28.10
CA GLN A 274 7.38 20.45 -29.50
C GLN A 274 6.62 21.52 -30.30
N GLU A 275 5.30 21.62 -30.09
CA GLU A 275 4.47 22.63 -30.71
C GLU A 275 4.82 24.04 -30.21
N GLU A 276 5.00 24.20 -28.90
CA GLU A 276 5.40 25.48 -28.29
C GLU A 276 6.79 25.94 -28.77
N ALA A 277 7.77 25.04 -28.83
CA ALA A 277 9.10 25.30 -29.36
C ALA A 277 9.02 25.72 -30.85
N ARG A 278 8.19 25.04 -31.64
CA ARG A 278 7.95 25.37 -33.05
C ARG A 278 7.31 26.73 -33.22
N MET A 279 6.30 27.05 -32.41
CA MET A 279 5.63 28.35 -32.41
C MET A 279 6.58 29.47 -32.00
N ALA A 280 7.39 29.26 -30.97
CA ALA A 280 8.38 30.22 -30.51
C ALA A 280 9.43 30.52 -31.60
N LEU A 281 9.90 29.49 -32.32
CA LEU A 281 10.83 29.66 -33.43
C LEU A 281 10.20 30.41 -34.60
N GLU A 282 8.92 30.13 -34.91
CA GLU A 282 8.16 30.84 -35.94
C GLU A 282 7.98 32.33 -35.60
N ASP A 283 7.71 32.67 -34.34
CA ASP A 283 7.54 34.04 -33.91
C ASP A 283 8.87 34.82 -33.88
N GLU A 284 9.98 34.15 -33.56
CA GLU A 284 11.32 34.72 -33.69
C GLU A 284 11.66 35.00 -35.16
N TRP A 285 11.38 34.06 -36.07
CA TRP A 285 11.55 34.26 -37.51
C TRP A 285 10.80 35.50 -38.02
N LYS A 286 9.52 35.63 -37.66
CA LYS A 286 8.70 36.80 -38.07
C LYS A 286 9.31 38.11 -37.59
N SER A 287 9.86 38.11 -36.38
CA SER A 287 10.52 39.29 -35.80
C SER A 287 11.81 39.64 -36.56
N TYR A 288 12.65 38.65 -36.83
CA TYR A 288 13.87 38.80 -37.62
C TYR A 288 13.61 39.27 -39.05
N ALA A 289 12.71 38.59 -39.78
CA ALA A 289 12.34 38.94 -41.14
C ALA A 289 11.78 40.38 -41.22
N GLY A 290 10.97 40.79 -40.24
CA GLY A 290 10.49 42.16 -40.12
C GLY A 290 11.61 43.19 -39.95
N ALA A 291 12.64 42.88 -39.16
CA ALA A 291 13.78 43.76 -38.93
C ALA A 291 14.69 43.89 -40.16
N GLU A 292 14.89 42.80 -40.91
CA GLU A 292 15.75 42.76 -42.09
C GLU A 292 15.01 43.12 -43.40
N GLY A 293 13.69 43.35 -43.34
CA GLY A 293 12.87 43.64 -44.52
C GLY A 293 12.69 42.45 -45.46
N ILE A 294 12.80 41.23 -44.93
CA ILE A 294 12.61 39.97 -45.65
C ILE A 294 11.10 39.61 -45.63
N PRO A 295 10.50 39.17 -46.73
CA PRO A 295 9.13 38.66 -46.71
C PRO A 295 9.01 37.42 -45.79
N VAL A 296 8.09 37.44 -44.83
CA VAL A 296 7.88 36.34 -43.86
C VAL A 296 7.63 34.97 -44.54
N GLY A 297 7.08 34.96 -45.75
CA GLY A 297 6.81 33.74 -46.54
C GLY A 297 7.98 33.26 -47.41
N ASP A 298 9.16 33.88 -47.34
CA ASP A 298 10.36 33.44 -48.05
C ASP A 298 10.95 32.20 -47.35
N ALA A 299 10.68 31.01 -47.91
CA ALA A 299 11.07 29.75 -47.30
C ALA A 299 12.59 29.52 -47.31
N ASP A 300 13.30 29.99 -48.34
CA ASP A 300 14.75 29.81 -48.46
C ASP A 300 15.47 30.67 -47.42
N ALA A 301 15.04 31.93 -47.27
CA ALA A 301 15.58 32.83 -46.25
C ALA A 301 15.28 32.35 -44.83
N ARG A 302 14.09 31.77 -44.62
CA ARG A 302 13.71 31.17 -43.34
C ARG A 302 14.59 29.99 -42.98
N GLU A 303 14.84 29.07 -43.91
CA GLU A 303 15.65 27.88 -43.64
C GLU A 303 17.12 28.27 -43.39
N GLU A 304 17.69 29.20 -44.16
CA GLU A 304 19.04 29.71 -43.91
C GLU A 304 19.16 30.39 -42.53
N TRP A 305 18.17 31.19 -42.15
CA TRP A 305 18.11 31.79 -40.82
C TRP A 305 18.01 30.72 -39.73
N LYS A 306 17.11 29.74 -39.89
CA LYS A 306 16.89 28.66 -38.92
C LYS A 306 18.16 27.83 -38.74
N ASP A 307 18.82 27.44 -39.82
CA ASP A 307 20.08 26.68 -39.77
C ASP A 307 21.17 27.44 -39.01
N LYS A 308 21.27 28.75 -39.25
CA LYS A 308 22.22 29.62 -38.56
C LYS A 308 21.90 29.78 -37.08
N GLU A 309 20.64 30.05 -36.75
CA GLU A 309 20.17 30.27 -35.38
C GLU A 309 20.33 28.98 -34.55
N LEU A 310 19.92 27.84 -35.10
CA LEU A 310 20.00 26.56 -34.41
C LEU A 310 21.41 25.97 -34.39
N ALA A 311 22.36 26.48 -35.17
CA ALA A 311 23.74 25.98 -35.19
C ALA A 311 24.42 26.02 -33.81
N GLU A 312 24.10 27.02 -32.97
CA GLU A 312 24.63 27.14 -31.60
C GLU A 312 24.08 26.06 -30.66
N TYR A 313 22.96 25.43 -31.04
CA TYR A 313 22.24 24.39 -30.31
C TYR A 313 22.33 23.03 -31.03
N ASN A 314 23.40 22.81 -31.82
CA ASN A 314 23.61 21.60 -32.63
C ASN A 314 22.46 21.27 -33.60
N GLY A 315 21.74 22.29 -34.08
CA GLY A 315 20.57 22.13 -34.94
C GLY A 315 19.28 21.74 -34.21
N SER A 316 19.29 21.65 -32.87
CA SER A 316 18.11 21.28 -32.08
C SER A 316 17.25 22.51 -31.77
N GLN A 317 16.05 22.53 -32.34
CA GLN A 317 15.01 23.51 -32.00
C GLN A 317 14.63 23.45 -30.52
N ASP A 318 14.62 22.25 -29.94
CA ASP A 318 14.20 21.99 -28.57
C ASP A 318 15.19 22.58 -27.57
N MET A 319 16.48 22.38 -27.82
CA MET A 319 17.54 22.97 -27.01
C MET A 319 17.56 24.50 -27.11
N TRP A 320 17.29 25.05 -28.30
CA TRP A 320 17.13 26.50 -28.48
C TRP A 320 15.94 27.02 -27.68
N ALA A 321 14.77 26.38 -27.77
CA ALA A 321 13.57 26.76 -27.04
C ALA A 321 13.81 26.71 -25.52
N TYR A 322 14.49 25.68 -25.03
CA TYR A 322 14.85 25.54 -23.62
C TYR A 322 15.79 26.65 -23.13
N GLN A 323 16.87 26.94 -23.87
CA GLN A 323 17.90 27.87 -23.41
C GLN A 323 17.53 29.34 -23.63
N GLU A 324 16.91 29.67 -24.76
CA GLU A 324 16.63 31.07 -25.14
C GLU A 324 15.23 31.53 -24.82
N LYS A 325 14.26 30.60 -24.80
CA LYS A 325 12.85 30.92 -24.55
C LYS A 325 12.37 30.49 -23.18
N GLU A 326 13.26 29.85 -22.39
CA GLU A 326 12.93 29.29 -21.08
C GLU A 326 11.69 28.38 -21.16
N LEU A 327 11.52 27.68 -22.28
CA LEU A 327 10.48 26.67 -22.45
C LEU A 327 10.98 25.36 -21.87
N TYR A 328 10.34 24.90 -20.81
CA TYR A 328 10.74 23.66 -20.15
C TYR A 328 9.87 22.51 -20.66
N PRO A 329 10.45 21.47 -21.29
CA PRO A 329 9.72 20.24 -21.54
C PRO A 329 9.22 19.66 -20.20
N PRO A 330 8.09 18.96 -20.19
CA PRO A 330 7.65 18.29 -18.97
C PRO A 330 8.67 17.23 -18.55
N ASN A 331 8.79 16.98 -17.25
CA ASN A 331 9.61 15.88 -16.75
C ASN A 331 8.98 14.55 -17.21
N LEU A 332 9.79 13.65 -17.76
CA LEU A 332 9.42 12.26 -17.95
C LEU A 332 9.30 11.66 -16.55
N LEU A 333 8.06 11.41 -16.13
CA LEU A 333 7.85 10.64 -14.91
C LEU A 333 8.24 9.19 -15.23
N PRO A 334 9.01 8.52 -14.35
CA PRO A 334 9.28 7.10 -14.51
C PRO A 334 7.94 6.37 -14.65
N ALA A 335 7.90 5.38 -15.55
CA ALA A 335 6.72 4.55 -15.70
C ALA A 335 6.34 3.97 -14.34
N LEU A 336 5.06 4.06 -14.00
CA LEU A 336 4.55 3.69 -12.69
C LEU A 336 3.61 2.51 -12.83
N THR A 337 3.96 1.41 -12.18
CA THR A 337 2.98 0.36 -11.92
C THR A 337 2.16 0.75 -10.71
N ARG A 338 0.84 0.86 -10.87
CA ARG A 338 -0.06 0.95 -9.73
C ARG A 338 -0.83 -0.35 -9.58
N ALA A 339 -1.06 -0.77 -8.34
CA ALA A 339 -1.94 -1.89 -8.02
C ALA A 339 -2.98 -1.54 -6.96
N ILE A 340 -4.16 -2.13 -7.09
CA ILE A 340 -5.09 -2.33 -5.98
C ILE A 340 -5.35 -3.83 -5.85
N SER A 341 -5.01 -4.39 -4.70
CA SER A 341 -5.33 -5.77 -4.35
C SER A 341 -6.58 -5.82 -3.47
N VAL A 342 -7.38 -6.86 -3.65
CA VAL A 342 -8.57 -7.13 -2.85
C VAL A 342 -8.62 -8.60 -2.45
N VAL A 343 -8.98 -8.84 -1.19
CA VAL A 343 -8.96 -10.16 -0.59
C VAL A 343 -10.00 -10.25 0.53
N GLU A 344 -10.66 -11.40 0.65
CA GLU A 344 -11.46 -11.74 1.83
C GLU A 344 -10.59 -12.45 2.86
N VAL A 345 -10.39 -11.79 4.01
CA VAL A 345 -9.54 -12.28 5.11
C VAL A 345 -10.44 -12.84 6.21
N PRO A 346 -10.25 -14.10 6.65
CA PRO A 346 -10.97 -14.64 7.79
C PRO A 346 -10.59 -13.89 9.07
N ARG A 347 -11.54 -13.77 10.00
CA ARG A 347 -11.36 -13.03 11.26
C ARG A 347 -10.10 -13.46 12.00
N GLU A 348 -9.77 -14.75 12.01
CA GLU A 348 -8.61 -15.33 12.70
C GLU A 348 -7.26 -14.80 12.18
N LYS A 349 -7.22 -14.24 10.97
CA LYS A 349 -6.03 -13.60 10.40
C LYS A 349 -5.98 -12.09 10.66
N VAL A 350 -7.01 -11.50 11.26
CA VAL A 350 -7.08 -10.07 11.58
C VAL A 350 -6.44 -9.81 12.94
N ILE A 351 -5.33 -9.06 12.94
CA ILE A 351 -4.54 -8.78 14.15
C ILE A 351 -5.07 -7.57 14.89
N ALA A 352 -5.33 -6.49 14.15
CA ALA A 352 -5.81 -5.26 14.72
C ALA A 352 -6.66 -4.49 13.72
N THR A 353 -7.56 -3.67 14.26
CA THR A 353 -8.21 -2.58 13.55
C THR A 353 -7.78 -1.27 14.19
N ALA A 354 -8.01 -0.15 13.51
CA ALA A 354 -7.79 1.17 14.11
C ALA A 354 -8.46 1.38 15.49
N LEU A 355 -9.50 0.60 15.81
CA LEU A 355 -10.27 0.66 17.07
C LEU A 355 -9.75 -0.29 18.15
N THR A 356 -9.01 -1.33 17.78
CA THR A 356 -8.67 -2.44 18.69
C THR A 356 -7.17 -2.66 18.86
N GLY A 357 -6.32 -2.01 18.06
CA GLY A 357 -4.87 -2.04 18.20
C GLY A 357 -4.14 -1.10 17.24
N LEU A 358 -3.24 -1.69 16.45
CA LEU A 358 -2.56 -1.02 15.33
C LEU A 358 -3.60 -0.52 14.31
N GLY A 359 -3.34 0.65 13.71
CA GLY A 359 -4.18 1.18 12.64
C GLY A 359 -4.42 2.68 12.72
N CYS A 360 -4.47 3.36 11.57
CA CYS A 360 -4.90 4.74 11.43
C CYS A 360 -6.43 4.85 11.32
N LEU A 361 -7.06 5.66 12.19
CA LEU A 361 -8.52 5.80 12.25
C LEU A 361 -9.12 6.40 10.97
N ASN A 362 -8.36 7.27 10.30
CA ASN A 362 -8.73 7.96 9.07
C ASN A 362 -8.54 7.12 7.80
N GLU A 363 -7.80 6.01 7.88
CA GLU A 363 -7.48 5.15 6.73
C GLU A 363 -8.21 3.82 6.78
N ASN A 364 -9.16 3.68 7.72
CA ASN A 364 -9.91 2.44 7.93
C ASN A 364 -8.99 1.22 8.06
N GLU A 365 -7.82 1.43 8.67
CA GLU A 365 -6.71 0.49 8.60
C GLU A 365 -7.01 -0.78 9.41
N VAL A 366 -6.76 -1.91 8.78
CA VAL A 366 -6.79 -3.25 9.35
C VAL A 366 -5.43 -3.88 9.13
N VAL A 367 -4.82 -4.36 10.21
CA VAL A 367 -3.56 -5.09 10.17
C VAL A 367 -3.86 -6.59 10.23
N ILE A 368 -3.39 -7.33 9.23
CA ILE A 368 -3.53 -8.79 9.15
C ILE A 368 -2.20 -9.48 9.46
N SER A 369 -2.24 -10.77 9.78
CA SER A 369 -1.08 -11.54 10.21
C SER A 369 0.06 -11.52 9.19
N GLY A 370 -0.27 -11.49 7.89
CA GLY A 370 0.67 -11.63 6.77
C GLY A 370 0.77 -13.07 6.28
N GLY A 371 1.89 -13.42 5.63
CA GLY A 371 2.15 -14.73 5.04
C GLY A 371 1.67 -14.85 3.59
N GLU A 372 1.62 -16.09 3.11
CA GLU A 372 1.20 -16.47 1.76
C GLU A 372 -0.32 -16.53 1.63
N PHE A 373 -0.89 -15.81 0.67
CA PHE A 373 -2.29 -15.92 0.28
C PHE A 373 -2.52 -15.46 -1.15
N ASN A 374 -3.63 -15.91 -1.73
CA ASN A 374 -4.07 -15.46 -3.04
C ASN A 374 -4.95 -14.21 -2.89
N GLN A 375 -4.74 -13.25 -3.77
CA GLN A 375 -5.52 -12.02 -3.86
C GLN A 375 -5.86 -11.72 -5.32
N THR A 376 -6.98 -11.04 -5.56
CA THR A 376 -7.22 -10.46 -6.89
C THR A 376 -6.56 -9.10 -6.91
N THR A 377 -5.74 -8.86 -7.92
CA THR A 377 -5.02 -7.60 -8.11
C THR A 377 -5.45 -6.96 -9.41
N TYR A 378 -5.76 -5.68 -9.33
CA TYR A 378 -5.97 -4.80 -10.48
C TYR A 378 -4.70 -4.00 -10.68
N LEU A 379 -4.21 -3.98 -11.92
CA LEU A 379 -3.01 -3.25 -12.32
C LEU A 379 -3.41 -2.14 -13.29
N ALA A 380 -2.83 -0.96 -13.10
CA ALA A 380 -2.97 0.18 -13.99
C ALA A 380 -1.58 0.56 -14.48
N ASP A 381 -1.36 0.48 -15.79
CA ASP A 381 -0.12 0.93 -16.41
C ASP A 381 -0.19 2.43 -16.67
N ASP A 382 0.75 3.15 -16.08
CA ASP A 382 0.81 4.60 -16.19
C ASP A 382 2.11 5.06 -16.82
N TYR A 383 2.29 4.69 -18.09
CA TYR A 383 3.43 5.13 -18.90
C TYR A 383 3.56 6.66 -19.00
N ASP A 384 2.47 7.42 -18.88
CA ASP A 384 2.46 8.88 -19.03
C ASP A 384 2.25 9.66 -17.72
N GLY A 385 2.19 8.97 -16.58
CA GLY A 385 2.00 9.61 -15.28
C GLY A 385 0.58 10.16 -15.02
N SER A 386 -0.37 9.94 -15.93
CA SER A 386 -1.71 10.53 -15.90
C SER A 386 -2.82 9.60 -15.37
N ASN A 387 -2.64 8.28 -15.43
CA ASN A 387 -3.68 7.28 -15.18
C ASN A 387 -3.87 6.97 -13.69
N ALA A 388 -4.52 7.87 -12.97
CA ALA A 388 -5.02 7.57 -11.63
C ALA A 388 -5.95 6.33 -11.68
N PHE A 389 -5.83 5.43 -10.69
CA PHE A 389 -6.81 4.37 -10.49
C PHE A 389 -8.22 4.97 -10.42
N PRO A 390 -9.18 4.43 -11.21
CA PRO A 390 -10.52 4.95 -11.30
C PRO A 390 -11.31 4.60 -10.03
N LEU A 391 -12.54 5.10 -9.96
CA LEU A 391 -13.47 4.80 -8.88
C LEU A 391 -13.92 3.32 -8.96
N ALA A 392 -14.36 2.78 -7.82
CA ALA A 392 -14.81 1.39 -7.71
C ALA A 392 -15.85 1.03 -8.77
N ASP A 393 -16.90 1.86 -8.91
CA ASP A 393 -17.98 1.68 -9.89
C ASP A 393 -17.45 1.53 -11.32
N SER A 394 -16.39 2.28 -11.67
CA SER A 394 -15.78 2.16 -12.99
C SER A 394 -15.07 0.83 -13.18
N ILE A 395 -14.41 0.31 -12.15
CA ILE A 395 -13.76 -1.01 -12.22
C ILE A 395 -14.83 -2.10 -12.27
N GLU A 396 -15.86 -2.02 -11.42
CA GLU A 396 -17.00 -2.93 -11.44
C GLU A 396 -17.65 -3.01 -12.83
N GLU A 397 -17.94 -1.87 -13.45
CA GLU A 397 -18.47 -1.83 -14.82
C GLU A 397 -17.52 -2.50 -15.84
N MET A 398 -16.20 -2.31 -15.69
CA MET A 398 -15.21 -2.98 -16.53
C MET A 398 -15.20 -4.50 -16.33
N GLU A 399 -15.33 -4.98 -15.09
CA GLU A 399 -15.40 -6.40 -14.77
C GLU A 399 -16.65 -7.06 -15.33
N ILE A 400 -17.83 -6.46 -15.09
CA ILE A 400 -19.10 -6.94 -15.60
C ILE A 400 -19.04 -7.07 -17.11
N ARG A 401 -18.56 -6.02 -17.80
CA ARG A 401 -18.43 -6.04 -19.25
C ARG A 401 -17.47 -7.11 -19.75
N PHE A 402 -16.33 -7.28 -19.07
CA PHE A 402 -15.34 -8.29 -19.42
C PHE A 402 -15.91 -9.71 -19.28
N ASP A 403 -16.58 -10.00 -18.16
CA ASP A 403 -17.14 -11.32 -17.88
C ASP A 403 -18.34 -11.63 -18.81
N GLU A 404 -19.16 -10.63 -19.15
CA GLU A 404 -20.20 -10.76 -20.18
C GLU A 404 -19.61 -11.07 -21.56
N GLU A 405 -18.55 -10.37 -21.97
CA GLU A 405 -17.87 -10.62 -23.24
C GLU A 405 -17.25 -12.03 -23.28
N LYS A 406 -16.61 -12.46 -22.18
CA LYS A 406 -16.03 -13.80 -22.04
C LYS A 406 -17.11 -14.88 -22.13
N ARG A 407 -18.25 -14.68 -21.45
CA ARG A 407 -19.41 -15.58 -21.52
C ARG A 407 -20.00 -15.65 -22.92
N PHE A 408 -20.16 -14.51 -23.58
CA PHE A 408 -20.66 -14.46 -24.95
C PHE A 408 -19.74 -15.21 -25.93
N LYS A 409 -18.42 -15.00 -25.83
CA LYS A 409 -17.42 -15.73 -26.63
C LYS A 409 -17.47 -17.24 -26.40
N ALA A 410 -17.63 -17.68 -25.15
CA ALA A 410 -17.76 -19.10 -24.83
C ALA A 410 -19.01 -19.72 -25.48
N ILE A 411 -20.17 -19.07 -25.34
CA ILE A 411 -21.43 -19.51 -25.96
C ILE A 411 -21.30 -19.54 -27.50
N TYR A 412 -20.67 -18.53 -28.09
CA TYR A 412 -20.43 -18.47 -29.53
C TYR A 412 -19.53 -19.62 -29.99
N GLN A 413 -18.44 -19.89 -29.28
CA GLN A 413 -17.51 -20.97 -29.61
C GLN A 413 -18.19 -22.35 -29.50
N GLU A 414 -19.00 -22.58 -28.47
CA GLU A 414 -19.80 -23.80 -28.33
C GLU A 414 -20.78 -23.95 -29.50
N ALA A 415 -21.43 -22.86 -29.93
CA ALA A 415 -22.36 -22.88 -31.06
C ALA A 415 -21.64 -23.17 -32.40
N VAL A 416 -20.44 -22.62 -32.61
CA VAL A 416 -19.61 -22.91 -33.79
C VAL A 416 -19.19 -24.39 -33.78
N THR A 417 -18.67 -24.89 -32.65
CA THR A 417 -18.27 -26.30 -32.52
C THR A 417 -19.44 -27.28 -32.65
N ALA A 418 -20.66 -26.88 -32.28
CA ALA A 418 -21.86 -27.70 -32.48
C ALA A 418 -22.40 -27.67 -33.92
N ALA A 419 -22.04 -26.66 -34.71
CA ALA A 419 -22.45 -26.53 -36.10
C ALA A 419 -21.52 -27.26 -37.08
N GLU A 420 -20.25 -27.45 -36.68
CA GLU A 420 -19.25 -28.30 -37.36
C GLU A 420 -19.53 -29.80 -37.13
#